data_AF-A0A959QS08-F1
#
_entry.id   AF-A0A959QS08-F1
#
_cell.length_a   1.000
_cell.length_b   1.000
_cell.length_c   1.000
_cell.angle_alpha   90.00
_cell.angle_beta   90.00
_cell.angle_gamma   90.00
#
_symmetry.space_group_name_H-M   'P 1'
#
loop_
_entity.id
_entity.type
_entity.pdbx_description
1 polymer ?
#
loop_
_entity_poly.entity_id
_entity_poly.type
_entity_poly.pdbx_seq_one_letter_code
_entity_poly.pdbx_strand_id
1 'polypeptide(L)'
;VPLIAIIVFKGVMSQTDPLTDRPDNPYGTLSACTTGTDIFTSDNSKIWIYLQQQEVLKEIGSVGAEGAAYTGIIIIAVLVVTVIIGLVYLIRRKKGAAYYHTEVEKIWFFIAFTVLLAGMGVPFVWKMDWLLDYLSAFRQFRSLGRFALIYYNIATISGVVLLYHWTKKISAKNKVAGLAILLLAGGIWAWEAKGFADRRRDRSMVGTYNYNYFTSKYEGSWNEFLEDNGYDSTDFQAIMTIPFVSVGSEKIWLFRGDWGGFCIATRASYQLKLPMISSIMSRSSWSRTFKQIKNASGPFGDRPTIDDMKSDKDFLLLDYEDYEKNPDESFYLPLADSIGHFHQYTVYRLSFDKLTKALASARQRGLEVADSLTGRDTSLAGMDHYYGHFDDLYKGVHFAGTGAQKQIQARDSVIFKKGVADWDKTQEYEVSIWALVNDFDYKGPLLELRCYNEANTEIGYFEFYANGSVYDTEDFWFRISRYFKMPEETKDITITTKYSGPDVYYAFDELLIRAAADTIVSKDGQGNILVNNHLLK
;
A
#
# COMPACT_ATOMS: atom_id res chain seq x y z
N VAL A 1 25.54 -10.22 -23.29
CA VAL A 1 24.38 -9.32 -23.53
C VAL A 1 23.66 -8.95 -22.22
N PRO A 2 23.20 -9.89 -21.36
CA PRO A 2 22.43 -9.51 -20.15
C PRO A 2 23.23 -8.70 -19.13
N LEU A 3 24.51 -9.06 -18.90
CA LEU A 3 25.39 -8.33 -17.99
C LEU A 3 25.63 -6.88 -18.45
N ILE A 4 25.81 -6.68 -19.76
CA ILE A 4 25.98 -5.34 -20.35
C ILE A 4 24.72 -4.50 -20.12
N ALA A 5 23.53 -5.07 -20.35
CA ALA A 5 22.28 -4.37 -20.08
C ALA A 5 22.13 -3.97 -18.60
N ILE A 6 22.51 -4.85 -17.67
CA ILE A 6 22.50 -4.56 -16.22
C ILE A 6 23.50 -3.44 -15.89
N ILE A 7 24.72 -3.48 -16.43
CA ILE A 7 25.75 -2.46 -16.20
C ILE A 7 25.29 -1.09 -16.74
N VAL A 8 24.76 -1.05 -17.97
CA VAL A 8 24.22 0.17 -18.58
C VAL A 8 23.07 0.71 -17.76
N PHE A 9 22.11 -0.14 -17.38
CA PHE A 9 20.98 0.25 -16.54
C PHE A 9 21.45 0.84 -15.20
N LYS A 10 22.37 0.16 -14.50
CA LYS A 10 22.93 0.66 -13.24
C LYS A 10 23.67 1.98 -13.41
N GLY A 11 24.45 2.13 -14.50
CA GLY A 11 25.17 3.36 -14.80
C GLY A 11 24.23 4.54 -15.05
N VAL A 12 23.15 4.33 -15.82
CA VAL A 12 22.12 5.36 -16.06
C VAL A 12 21.45 5.72 -14.74
N MET A 13 20.96 4.74 -13.98
CA MET A 13 20.31 4.98 -12.68
C MET A 13 21.22 5.76 -11.73
N SER A 14 22.50 5.40 -11.61
CA SER A 14 23.43 6.12 -10.73
C SER A 14 23.68 7.59 -11.14
N GLN A 15 23.46 7.94 -12.41
CA GLN A 15 23.67 9.29 -12.92
C GLN A 15 22.39 10.13 -12.90
N THR A 16 21.23 9.51 -13.12
CA THR A 16 19.95 10.22 -13.25
C THR A 16 19.15 10.27 -11.96
N ASP A 17 19.45 9.40 -11.00
CA ASP A 17 18.66 9.23 -9.80
C ASP A 17 19.44 9.69 -8.55
N PRO A 18 19.19 10.92 -8.07
CA PRO A 18 19.90 11.46 -6.91
C PRO A 18 19.36 10.91 -5.58
N LEU A 19 18.26 10.14 -5.57
CA LEU A 19 17.59 9.70 -4.36
C LEU A 19 18.17 8.38 -3.86
N THR A 20 18.70 8.39 -2.64
CA THR A 20 19.40 7.24 -2.02
C THR A 20 18.62 6.55 -0.91
N ASP A 21 17.45 7.06 -0.56
CA ASP A 21 16.66 6.68 0.63
C ASP A 21 15.32 6.02 0.26
N ARG A 22 15.31 5.26 -0.84
CA ARG A 22 14.15 4.45 -1.23
C ARG A 22 14.15 3.13 -0.45
N PRO A 23 12.98 2.50 -0.27
CA PRO A 23 12.89 1.24 0.44
C PRO A 23 13.69 0.13 -0.26
N ASP A 24 14.67 -0.42 0.46
CA ASP A 24 15.48 -1.56 -0.01
C ASP A 24 14.73 -2.91 0.08
N ASN A 25 13.73 -2.98 0.96
CA ASN A 25 12.93 -4.16 1.23
C ASN A 25 11.43 -3.87 1.03
N PRO A 26 10.95 -3.78 -0.23
CA PRO A 26 9.53 -3.55 -0.50
C PRO A 26 8.66 -4.69 0.02
N TYR A 27 7.40 -4.37 0.34
CA TYR A 27 6.44 -5.39 0.72
C TYR A 27 6.21 -6.39 -0.42
N GLY A 28 6.01 -7.65 -0.05
CA GLY A 28 5.34 -8.63 -0.90
C GLY A 28 6.20 -9.68 -1.59
N THR A 29 7.54 -9.63 -1.44
CA THR A 29 8.47 -10.58 -2.08
C THR A 29 7.99 -12.03 -2.00
N LEU A 30 7.56 -12.48 -0.82
CA LEU A 30 7.06 -13.84 -0.57
C LEU A 30 5.53 -13.95 -0.44
N SER A 31 4.79 -12.85 -0.44
CA SER A 31 3.32 -12.90 -0.30
C SER A 31 2.60 -13.20 -1.61
N ALA A 32 3.24 -12.88 -2.74
CA ALA A 32 2.70 -13.10 -4.08
C ALA A 32 3.51 -14.16 -4.86
N CYS A 33 3.75 -15.31 -4.23
CA CYS A 33 4.38 -16.46 -4.87
C CYS A 33 3.37 -17.30 -5.66
N THR A 34 3.84 -18.01 -6.69
CA THR A 34 3.04 -18.99 -7.42
C THR A 34 2.71 -20.18 -6.52
N THR A 35 1.44 -20.58 -6.49
CA THR A 35 0.97 -21.76 -5.77
C THR A 35 0.63 -22.90 -6.74
N GLY A 36 0.33 -24.09 -6.21
CA GLY A 36 -0.08 -25.23 -7.04
C GLY A 36 -1.38 -24.95 -7.81
N THR A 37 -2.34 -24.24 -7.21
CA THR A 37 -3.61 -23.91 -7.85
C THR A 37 -3.40 -22.96 -9.03
N ASP A 38 -2.43 -22.06 -8.97
CA ASP A 38 -2.05 -21.14 -10.06
C ASP A 38 -1.47 -21.85 -11.30
N ILE A 39 -0.94 -23.07 -11.12
CA ILE A 39 -0.32 -23.89 -12.18
C ILE A 39 -1.34 -24.86 -12.77
N PHE A 40 -2.14 -25.50 -11.93
CA PHE A 40 -2.99 -26.63 -12.33
C PHE A 40 -4.44 -26.28 -12.62
N THR A 41 -4.93 -25.15 -12.11
CA THR A 41 -6.32 -24.73 -12.32
C THR A 41 -6.41 -23.26 -12.71
N SER A 42 -7.58 -22.82 -13.15
CA SER A 42 -7.82 -21.41 -13.49
C SER A 42 -9.29 -21.06 -13.40
N ASP A 43 -9.59 -19.92 -12.79
CA ASP A 43 -10.91 -19.28 -12.82
C ASP A 43 -11.40 -18.82 -14.20
N ASN A 44 -10.54 -18.87 -15.24
CA ASN A 44 -10.93 -18.52 -16.60
C ASN A 44 -11.27 -19.76 -17.44
N SER A 45 -10.96 -20.96 -16.96
CA SER A 45 -11.29 -22.21 -17.65
C SER A 45 -12.70 -22.64 -17.30
N LYS A 46 -13.57 -22.76 -18.32
CA LYS A 46 -14.95 -23.24 -18.13
C LYS A 46 -15.02 -24.66 -17.57
N ILE A 47 -13.98 -25.46 -17.79
CA ILE A 47 -13.87 -26.82 -17.26
C ILE A 47 -13.72 -26.77 -15.74
N TRP A 48 -12.78 -25.98 -15.24
CA TRP A 48 -12.54 -25.87 -13.79
C TRP A 48 -13.71 -25.20 -13.07
N ILE A 49 -14.31 -24.16 -13.67
CA ILE A 49 -15.53 -23.53 -13.14
C ILE A 49 -16.66 -24.57 -13.02
N TYR A 50 -16.88 -25.37 -14.06
CA TYR A 50 -17.89 -26.42 -14.03
C TYR A 50 -17.61 -27.45 -12.92
N LEU A 51 -16.37 -27.92 -12.79
CA LEU A 51 -15.99 -28.88 -11.74
C LEU A 51 -16.13 -28.29 -10.33
N GLN A 52 -15.84 -27.01 -10.14
CA GLN A 52 -16.07 -26.32 -8.88
C GLN A 52 -17.57 -26.21 -8.55
N GLN A 53 -18.41 -25.90 -9.54
CA GLN A 53 -19.87 -25.86 -9.38
C GLN A 53 -20.48 -27.22 -9.01
N GLN A 54 -19.83 -28.32 -9.38
CA GLN A 54 -20.21 -29.67 -8.99
C GLN A 54 -19.59 -30.12 -7.66
N GLU A 55 -18.96 -29.21 -6.91
CA GLU A 55 -18.28 -29.47 -5.63
C GLU A 55 -17.14 -30.52 -5.71
N VAL A 56 -16.65 -30.82 -6.92
CA VAL A 56 -15.54 -31.78 -7.14
C VAL A 56 -14.20 -31.18 -6.69
N LEU A 57 -14.05 -29.86 -6.80
CA LEU A 57 -12.89 -29.11 -6.35
C LEU A 57 -13.36 -27.93 -5.51
N LYS A 58 -12.82 -27.83 -4.28
CA LYS A 58 -13.12 -26.72 -3.37
C LYS A 58 -12.38 -25.43 -3.75
N GLU A 59 -11.19 -25.57 -4.31
CA GLU A 59 -10.31 -24.46 -4.64
C GLU A 59 -9.87 -24.52 -6.10
N ILE A 60 -9.96 -23.38 -6.79
CA ILE A 60 -9.37 -23.15 -8.11
C ILE A 60 -8.45 -21.93 -8.02
N GLY A 61 -7.49 -21.85 -8.95
CA GLY A 61 -6.51 -20.76 -9.00
C GLY A 61 -7.15 -19.38 -8.90
N SER A 62 -6.41 -18.46 -8.29
CA SER A 62 -6.91 -17.13 -7.93
C SER A 62 -6.92 -16.17 -9.13
N VAL A 63 -8.01 -15.41 -9.24
CA VAL A 63 -8.15 -14.35 -10.26
C VAL A 63 -7.08 -13.29 -10.03
N GLY A 64 -6.16 -13.18 -10.98
CA GLY A 64 -5.17 -12.09 -10.95
C GLY A 64 -4.05 -12.30 -9.93
N ALA A 65 -3.85 -13.53 -9.45
CA ALA A 65 -2.63 -13.88 -8.75
C ALA A 65 -1.42 -13.52 -9.61
N GLU A 66 -0.45 -12.81 -9.04
CA GLU A 66 0.75 -12.39 -9.77
C GLU A 66 1.57 -13.58 -10.30
N GLY A 67 1.31 -14.78 -9.78
CA GLY A 67 1.89 -16.06 -10.18
C GLY A 67 1.05 -16.95 -11.08
N ALA A 68 -0.08 -16.49 -11.61
CA ALA A 68 -0.97 -17.29 -12.46
C ALA A 68 -0.25 -17.80 -13.72
N ALA A 69 -0.09 -19.12 -13.85
CA ALA A 69 0.71 -19.78 -14.88
C ALA A 69 0.05 -21.04 -15.47
N TYR A 70 -1.29 -21.10 -15.45
CA TYR A 70 -2.07 -22.20 -15.97
C TYR A 70 -1.86 -22.42 -17.48
N THR A 71 -1.41 -23.62 -17.87
CA THR A 71 -1.03 -23.94 -19.26
C THR A 71 -2.14 -24.63 -20.08
N GLY A 72 -3.32 -24.87 -19.50
CA GLY A 72 -4.41 -25.61 -20.14
C GLY A 72 -4.38 -27.10 -19.83
N ILE A 73 -5.56 -27.72 -19.76
CA ILE A 73 -5.71 -29.09 -19.25
C ILE A 73 -4.99 -30.12 -20.12
N ILE A 74 -4.96 -29.89 -21.44
CA ILE A 74 -4.27 -30.76 -22.39
C ILE A 74 -2.76 -30.69 -22.20
N ILE A 75 -2.18 -29.51 -22.01
CA ILE A 75 -0.73 -29.38 -21.78
C ILE A 75 -0.37 -30.07 -20.47
N ILE A 76 -1.13 -29.81 -19.40
CA ILE A 76 -0.92 -30.45 -18.11
C ILE A 76 -0.97 -31.98 -18.26
N ALA A 77 -2.00 -32.51 -18.93
CA ALA A 77 -2.14 -33.95 -19.16
C ALA A 77 -0.95 -34.53 -19.95
N VAL A 78 -0.51 -33.85 -21.02
CA VAL A 78 0.66 -34.27 -21.82
C VAL A 78 1.92 -34.28 -20.97
N LEU A 79 2.17 -33.23 -20.18
CA LEU A 79 3.35 -33.15 -19.31
C LEU A 79 3.31 -34.23 -18.21
N VAL A 80 2.17 -34.43 -17.54
CA VAL A 80 1.99 -35.47 -16.52
C VAL A 80 2.21 -36.86 -17.09
N VAL A 81 1.60 -37.18 -18.23
CA VAL A 81 1.80 -38.48 -18.89
C VAL A 81 3.26 -38.65 -19.33
N THR A 82 3.92 -37.60 -19.82
CA THR A 82 5.35 -37.64 -20.17
C THR A 82 6.21 -37.95 -18.95
N VAL A 83 5.96 -37.31 -17.81
CA VAL A 83 6.65 -37.55 -16.54
C VAL A 83 6.43 -38.99 -16.06
N ILE A 84 5.18 -39.48 -16.05
CA ILE A 84 4.85 -40.86 -15.64
C ILE A 84 5.58 -41.87 -16.52
N ILE A 85 5.55 -41.69 -17.85
CA ILE A 85 6.26 -42.55 -18.79
C ILE A 85 7.77 -42.54 -18.48
N GLY A 86 8.35 -41.35 -18.30
CA GLY A 86 9.76 -41.17 -17.95
C GLY A 86 10.15 -41.91 -16.67
N LEU A 87 9.36 -41.78 -15.60
CA LEU A 87 9.57 -42.47 -14.33
C LEU A 87 9.49 -43.99 -14.49
N VAL A 88 8.51 -44.50 -15.24
CA VAL A 88 8.38 -45.94 -15.52
C VAL A 88 9.61 -46.47 -16.27
N TYR A 89 10.14 -45.71 -17.23
CA TYR A 89 11.37 -46.10 -17.95
C TYR A 89 12.61 -46.09 -17.05
N LEU A 90 12.73 -45.09 -16.18
CA LEU A 90 13.82 -44.97 -15.20
C LEU A 90 13.84 -46.18 -14.25
N ILE A 91 12.68 -46.51 -13.68
CA ILE A 91 12.52 -47.67 -12.78
C ILE A 91 12.82 -48.98 -13.50
N ARG A 92 12.39 -49.11 -14.77
CA ARG A 92 12.64 -50.31 -15.59
C ARG A 92 14.06 -50.39 -16.16
N ARG A 93 14.96 -49.44 -15.84
CA ARG A 93 16.37 -49.36 -16.27
C ARG A 93 16.60 -49.60 -17.77
N LYS A 94 15.63 -49.28 -18.62
CA LYS A 94 15.81 -49.41 -20.07
C LYS A 94 16.66 -48.25 -20.58
N LYS A 95 17.89 -48.54 -21.02
CA LYS A 95 18.77 -47.56 -21.67
C LYS A 95 18.09 -47.08 -22.97
N GLY A 96 17.95 -45.77 -23.14
CA GLY A 96 17.65 -45.16 -24.45
C GLY A 96 16.27 -44.53 -24.67
N ALA A 97 15.40 -44.40 -23.64
CA ALA A 97 14.12 -43.72 -23.80
C ALA A 97 14.13 -42.30 -23.23
N ALA A 98 15.05 -41.45 -23.68
CA ALA A 98 14.88 -40.02 -23.49
C ALA A 98 13.81 -39.56 -24.49
N TYR A 99 12.65 -39.12 -24.01
CA TYR A 99 11.58 -38.54 -24.84
C TYR A 99 11.96 -37.15 -25.40
N TYR A 100 13.09 -36.61 -24.95
CA TYR A 100 13.67 -35.37 -25.44
C TYR A 100 14.40 -35.63 -26.75
N HIS A 101 14.05 -34.84 -27.76
CA HIS A 101 14.61 -34.92 -29.10
C HIS A 101 15.98 -34.26 -29.18
N THR A 102 16.27 -33.31 -28.28
CA THR A 102 17.54 -32.57 -28.26
C THR A 102 18.03 -32.29 -26.83
N GLU A 103 19.34 -32.08 -26.67
CA GLU A 103 19.91 -31.55 -25.42
C GLU A 103 19.34 -30.17 -25.06
N VAL A 104 18.97 -29.39 -26.07
CA VAL A 104 18.36 -28.07 -25.93
C VAL A 104 17.05 -28.17 -25.14
N GLU A 105 16.14 -29.07 -25.50
CA GLU A 105 14.86 -29.26 -24.78
C GLU A 105 15.06 -29.57 -23.29
N LYS A 106 16.04 -30.41 -22.94
CA LYS A 106 16.36 -30.73 -21.55
C LYS A 106 16.78 -29.48 -20.77
N ILE A 107 17.61 -28.64 -21.38
CA ILE A 107 18.06 -27.38 -20.80
C ILE A 107 16.87 -26.44 -20.59
N TRP A 108 15.97 -26.31 -21.58
CA TRP A 108 14.78 -25.48 -21.45
C TRP A 108 13.85 -25.95 -20.33
N PHE A 109 13.59 -27.26 -20.23
CA PHE A 109 12.78 -27.79 -19.13
C PHE A 109 13.43 -27.59 -17.77
N PHE A 110 14.75 -27.75 -17.67
CA PHE A 110 15.48 -27.45 -16.45
C PHE A 110 15.35 -25.97 -16.07
N ILE A 111 15.48 -25.06 -17.02
CA ILE A 111 15.26 -23.62 -16.81
C ILE A 111 13.82 -23.37 -16.36
N ALA A 112 12.81 -23.91 -17.07
CA ALA A 112 11.41 -23.74 -16.71
C ALA A 112 11.11 -24.20 -15.29
N PHE A 113 11.63 -25.38 -14.91
CA PHE A 113 11.44 -25.94 -13.57
C PHE A 113 12.15 -25.13 -12.49
N THR A 114 13.42 -24.76 -12.69
CA THR A 114 14.18 -23.96 -11.72
C THR A 114 13.59 -22.57 -11.53
N VAL A 115 13.14 -21.92 -12.61
CA VAL A 115 12.46 -20.62 -12.54
C VAL A 115 11.08 -20.75 -11.91
N LEU A 116 10.34 -21.84 -12.16
CA LEU A 116 9.08 -22.10 -11.46
C LEU A 116 9.30 -22.22 -9.95
N LEU A 117 10.31 -23.00 -9.52
CA LEU A 117 10.66 -23.10 -8.10
C LEU A 117 10.97 -21.73 -7.50
N ALA A 118 11.74 -20.89 -8.21
CA ALA A 118 11.99 -19.52 -7.79
C ALA A 118 10.67 -18.70 -7.71
N GLY A 119 9.76 -18.85 -8.67
CA GLY A 119 8.46 -18.18 -8.68
C GLY A 119 7.50 -18.65 -7.57
N MET A 120 7.63 -19.91 -7.15
CA MET A 120 6.97 -20.45 -5.96
C MET A 120 7.64 -19.99 -4.64
N GLY A 121 8.71 -19.19 -4.73
CA GLY A 121 9.48 -18.71 -3.60
C GLY A 121 10.37 -19.76 -2.95
N VAL A 122 10.67 -20.87 -3.64
CA VAL A 122 11.58 -21.92 -3.13
C VAL A 122 13.04 -21.48 -3.29
N PRO A 123 13.89 -21.65 -2.25
CA PRO A 123 13.62 -22.29 -0.95
C PRO A 123 13.16 -21.32 0.15
N PHE A 124 13.00 -20.03 -0.12
CA PHE A 124 12.66 -19.01 0.89
C PHE A 124 11.40 -19.36 1.71
N VAL A 125 10.36 -19.87 1.06
CA VAL A 125 9.12 -20.32 1.71
C VAL A 125 9.32 -21.55 2.61
N TRP A 126 10.45 -22.25 2.53
CA TRP A 126 10.81 -23.39 3.38
C TRP A 126 11.57 -22.96 4.65
N LYS A 127 11.23 -21.79 5.22
CA LYS A 127 11.94 -21.19 6.37
C LYS A 127 13.42 -20.93 6.10
N MET A 128 13.75 -20.63 4.85
CA MET A 128 15.10 -20.22 4.42
C MET A 128 15.09 -18.78 3.89
N ASP A 129 14.20 -17.95 4.44
CA ASP A 129 14.07 -16.52 4.13
C ASP A 129 15.34 -15.73 4.46
N TRP A 130 16.15 -16.21 5.40
CA TRP A 130 17.51 -15.71 5.67
C TRP A 130 18.42 -15.69 4.43
N LEU A 131 18.19 -16.56 3.43
CA LEU A 131 18.94 -16.52 2.17
C LEU A 131 18.71 -15.23 1.40
N LEU A 132 17.57 -14.55 1.61
CA LEU A 132 17.30 -13.26 0.99
C LEU A 132 18.22 -12.15 1.52
N ASP A 133 18.82 -12.30 2.70
CA ASP A 133 19.84 -11.36 3.20
C ASP A 133 21.12 -11.40 2.34
N TYR A 134 21.48 -12.60 1.86
CA TYR A 134 22.62 -12.80 0.97
C TYR A 134 22.28 -12.55 -0.51
N LEU A 135 21.00 -12.69 -0.85
CA LEU A 135 20.46 -12.52 -2.20
C LEU A 135 19.54 -11.30 -2.27
N SER A 136 20.03 -10.15 -1.80
CA SER A 136 19.25 -8.90 -1.68
C SER A 136 18.57 -8.46 -2.99
N ALA A 137 19.13 -8.83 -4.15
CA ALA A 137 18.49 -8.60 -5.44
C ALA A 137 17.09 -9.24 -5.56
N PHE A 138 16.82 -10.34 -4.85
CA PHE A 138 15.49 -10.97 -4.84
C PHE A 138 14.47 -10.20 -3.98
N ARG A 139 14.92 -9.50 -2.93
CA ARG A 139 14.06 -8.64 -2.11
C ARG A 139 13.49 -7.46 -2.88
N GLN A 140 14.16 -7.06 -3.96
CA GLN A 140 13.70 -6.00 -4.85
C GLN A 140 12.50 -6.42 -5.70
N PHE A 141 12.13 -7.71 -5.78
CA PHE A 141 10.92 -8.11 -6.50
C PHE A 141 9.70 -8.04 -5.59
N ARG A 142 8.67 -7.30 -6.03
CA ARG A 142 7.37 -7.24 -5.32
C ARG A 142 6.63 -8.58 -5.32
N SER A 143 6.87 -9.41 -6.34
CA SER A 143 6.29 -10.74 -6.48
C SER A 143 7.25 -11.64 -7.21
N LEU A 144 7.62 -12.74 -6.57
CA LEU A 144 8.34 -13.81 -7.25
C LEU A 144 7.43 -14.60 -8.21
N GLY A 145 6.12 -14.64 -7.96
CA GLY A 145 5.16 -15.36 -8.81
C GLY A 145 5.26 -15.01 -10.30
N ARG A 146 5.60 -13.76 -10.65
CA ARG A 146 5.76 -13.32 -12.05
C ARG A 146 6.80 -14.12 -12.84
N PHE A 147 7.77 -14.74 -12.17
CA PHE A 147 8.74 -15.63 -12.82
C PHE A 147 8.10 -16.88 -13.42
N ALA A 148 6.93 -17.31 -12.94
CA ALA A 148 6.20 -18.44 -13.50
C ALA A 148 5.75 -18.23 -14.95
N LEU A 149 5.78 -16.98 -15.46
CA LEU A 149 5.58 -16.69 -16.89
C LEU A 149 6.59 -17.44 -17.78
N ILE A 150 7.84 -17.59 -17.33
CA ILE A 150 8.87 -18.32 -18.09
C ILE A 150 8.51 -19.80 -18.18
N TYR A 151 8.09 -20.39 -17.05
CA TYR A 151 7.56 -21.75 -17.00
C TYR A 151 6.37 -21.91 -17.94
N TYR A 152 5.37 -21.02 -17.85
CA TYR A 152 4.17 -21.05 -18.67
C TYR A 152 4.50 -21.17 -20.17
N ASN A 153 5.44 -20.35 -20.66
CA ASN A 153 5.82 -20.36 -22.07
C ASN A 153 6.54 -21.64 -22.49
N ILE A 154 7.56 -22.06 -21.71
CA ILE A 154 8.36 -23.24 -22.05
C ILE A 154 7.53 -24.52 -21.95
N ALA A 155 6.76 -24.67 -20.87
CA ALA A 155 5.91 -25.83 -20.62
C ALA A 155 4.83 -25.95 -21.69
N THR A 156 4.19 -24.84 -22.09
CA THR A 156 3.20 -24.82 -23.18
C THR A 156 3.83 -25.23 -24.51
N ILE A 157 4.92 -24.60 -24.95
CA ILE A 157 5.56 -24.94 -26.23
C ILE A 157 5.98 -26.42 -26.25
N SER A 158 6.61 -26.87 -25.17
CA SER A 158 7.08 -28.25 -25.07
C SER A 158 5.93 -29.25 -25.06
N GLY A 159 4.83 -28.94 -24.35
CA GLY A 159 3.62 -29.76 -24.35
C GLY A 159 3.00 -29.86 -25.74
N VAL A 160 2.94 -28.77 -26.52
CA VAL A 160 2.47 -28.79 -27.91
C VAL A 160 3.36 -29.66 -28.79
N VAL A 161 4.68 -29.52 -28.67
CA VAL A 161 5.65 -30.32 -29.43
C VAL A 161 5.53 -31.80 -29.09
N LEU A 162 5.40 -32.15 -27.81
CA LEU A 162 5.19 -33.55 -27.37
C LEU A 162 3.89 -34.12 -27.91
N LEU A 163 2.80 -33.35 -27.84
CA LEU A 163 1.50 -33.74 -28.41
C LEU A 163 1.61 -33.99 -29.92
N TYR A 164 2.34 -33.16 -30.65
CA TYR A 164 2.60 -33.36 -32.09
C TYR A 164 3.35 -34.68 -32.34
N HIS A 165 4.40 -34.98 -31.57
CA HIS A 165 5.16 -36.21 -31.76
C HIS A 165 4.35 -37.46 -31.42
N TRP A 166 3.54 -37.41 -30.36
CA TRP A 166 2.65 -38.50 -30.00
C TRP A 166 1.60 -38.75 -31.08
N THR A 167 0.95 -37.69 -31.54
CA THR A 167 -0.09 -37.79 -32.57
C THR A 167 0.49 -38.27 -33.90
N LYS A 168 1.68 -37.79 -34.30
CA LYS A 168 2.41 -38.31 -35.48
C LYS A 168 2.72 -39.80 -35.36
N LYS A 169 3.19 -40.27 -34.21
CA LYS A 169 3.50 -41.69 -33.97
C LYS A 169 2.26 -42.57 -33.99
N ILE A 170 1.14 -42.07 -33.47
CA ILE A 170 -0.16 -42.77 -33.51
C ILE A 170 -0.70 -42.78 -34.94
N SER A 171 -0.66 -41.65 -35.65
CA SER A 171 -1.09 -41.52 -37.05
C SER A 171 -0.33 -42.43 -37.99
N ALA A 172 0.94 -42.74 -37.70
CA ALA A 172 1.72 -43.70 -38.47
C ALA A 172 1.15 -45.14 -38.40
N LYS A 173 0.43 -45.49 -37.32
CA LYS A 173 -0.25 -46.78 -37.16
C LYS A 173 -1.73 -46.72 -37.51
N ASN A 174 -2.40 -45.64 -37.12
CA ASN A 174 -3.82 -45.41 -37.35
C ASN A 174 -4.06 -43.91 -37.51
N LYS A 175 -4.24 -43.47 -38.76
CA LYS A 175 -4.46 -42.06 -39.13
C LYS A 175 -5.68 -41.47 -38.45
N VAL A 176 -6.78 -42.22 -38.36
CA VAL A 176 -8.05 -41.77 -37.75
C VAL A 176 -7.86 -41.51 -36.26
N ALA A 177 -7.19 -42.42 -35.55
CA ALA A 177 -6.94 -42.26 -34.12
C ALA A 177 -6.07 -41.03 -33.81
N GLY A 178 -5.01 -40.80 -34.58
CA GLY A 178 -4.16 -39.62 -34.39
C GLY A 178 -4.89 -38.30 -34.71
N LEU A 179 -5.74 -38.30 -35.74
CA LEU A 179 -6.59 -37.13 -36.06
C LEU A 179 -7.65 -36.89 -34.97
N ALA A 180 -8.29 -37.95 -34.46
CA ALA A 180 -9.28 -37.83 -33.38
C ALA A 180 -8.69 -37.23 -32.11
N ILE A 181 -7.46 -37.63 -31.73
CA ILE A 181 -6.75 -37.05 -30.58
C ILE A 181 -6.46 -35.57 -30.81
N LEU A 182 -5.98 -35.19 -32.00
CA LEU A 182 -5.72 -33.79 -32.33
C LEU A 182 -6.99 -32.94 -32.30
N LEU A 183 -8.09 -33.44 -32.86
CA LEU A 183 -9.38 -32.75 -32.86
C LEU A 183 -9.94 -32.61 -31.44
N LEU A 184 -9.83 -33.66 -30.61
CA LEU A 184 -10.26 -33.60 -29.21
C LEU A 184 -9.43 -32.59 -28.41
N ALA A 185 -8.10 -32.64 -28.54
CA ALA A 185 -7.19 -31.70 -27.90
C ALA A 185 -7.47 -30.25 -28.33
N GLY A 186 -7.61 -30.03 -29.64
CA GLY A 186 -7.95 -28.72 -30.21
C GLY A 186 -9.33 -28.22 -29.76
N GLY A 187 -10.33 -29.12 -29.67
CA GLY A 187 -11.67 -28.79 -29.19
C GLY A 187 -11.68 -28.38 -27.72
N ILE A 188 -10.98 -29.12 -26.86
CA ILE A 188 -10.83 -28.78 -25.44
C ILE A 188 -10.11 -27.44 -25.29
N TRP A 189 -8.99 -27.23 -25.97
CA TRP A 189 -8.30 -25.93 -25.94
C TRP A 189 -9.14 -24.78 -26.48
N ALA A 190 -9.89 -24.97 -27.57
CA ALA A 190 -10.78 -23.95 -28.09
C ALA A 190 -11.86 -23.58 -27.07
N TRP A 191 -12.37 -24.56 -26.32
CA TRP A 191 -13.34 -24.32 -25.26
C TRP A 191 -12.73 -23.54 -24.07
N GLU A 192 -11.51 -23.90 -23.64
CA GLU A 192 -10.80 -23.14 -22.61
C GLU A 192 -10.47 -21.72 -23.08
N ALA A 193 -9.92 -21.58 -24.29
CA ALA A 193 -9.59 -20.29 -24.91
C ALA A 193 -10.81 -19.38 -25.02
N LYS A 194 -12.00 -19.93 -25.29
CA LYS A 194 -13.26 -19.18 -25.24
C LYS A 194 -13.52 -18.60 -23.85
N GLY A 195 -13.26 -19.32 -22.76
CA GLY A 195 -13.40 -18.80 -21.40
C GLY A 195 -12.51 -17.58 -21.15
N PHE A 196 -11.23 -17.66 -21.53
CA PHE A 196 -10.31 -16.53 -21.47
C PHE A 196 -10.74 -15.36 -22.38
N ALA A 197 -11.20 -15.64 -23.60
CA ALA A 197 -11.65 -14.63 -24.54
C ALA A 197 -12.92 -13.90 -24.05
N ASP A 198 -13.89 -14.64 -23.50
CA ASP A 198 -15.11 -14.09 -22.91
C ASP A 198 -14.73 -13.16 -21.74
N ARG A 199 -13.87 -13.61 -20.81
CA ARG A 199 -13.36 -12.79 -19.69
C ARG A 199 -12.63 -11.52 -20.14
N ARG A 200 -11.77 -11.63 -21.16
CA ARG A 200 -11.03 -10.49 -21.71
C ARG A 200 -11.96 -9.50 -22.41
N ARG A 201 -12.97 -10.00 -23.13
CA ARG A 201 -14.04 -9.18 -23.70
C ARG A 201 -14.76 -8.41 -22.61
N ASP A 202 -15.22 -9.07 -21.56
CA ASP A 202 -15.95 -8.43 -20.46
C ASP A 202 -15.12 -7.31 -19.80
N ARG A 203 -13.84 -7.59 -19.51
CA ARG A 203 -12.92 -6.57 -18.99
C ARG A 203 -12.67 -5.43 -19.97
N SER A 204 -12.58 -5.72 -21.27
CA SER A 204 -12.35 -4.70 -22.30
C SER A 204 -13.55 -3.78 -22.54
N MET A 205 -14.78 -4.26 -22.31
CA MET A 205 -15.98 -3.43 -22.41
C MET A 205 -15.94 -2.28 -21.39
N VAL A 206 -15.48 -2.56 -20.18
CA VAL A 206 -15.25 -1.52 -19.15
C VAL A 206 -14.10 -0.59 -19.56
N GLY A 207 -13.09 -1.09 -20.29
CA GLY A 207 -11.96 -0.28 -20.74
C GLY A 207 -12.35 0.90 -21.64
N THR A 208 -13.34 0.71 -22.52
CA THR A 208 -13.84 1.81 -23.36
C THR A 208 -14.54 2.87 -22.53
N TYR A 209 -15.36 2.45 -21.56
CA TYR A 209 -15.99 3.36 -20.61
C TYR A 209 -14.94 4.13 -19.81
N ASN A 210 -13.95 3.45 -19.23
CA ASN A 210 -12.89 4.07 -18.43
C ASN A 210 -12.05 5.06 -19.26
N TYR A 211 -11.73 4.74 -20.51
CA TYR A 211 -11.01 5.65 -21.40
C TYR A 211 -11.82 6.92 -21.67
N ASN A 212 -13.09 6.78 -22.03
CA ASN A 212 -13.97 7.91 -22.30
C ASN A 212 -14.25 8.74 -21.04
N TYR A 213 -14.34 8.09 -19.88
CA TYR A 213 -14.46 8.74 -18.57
C TYR A 213 -13.20 9.56 -18.25
N PHE A 214 -12.01 8.97 -18.35
CA PHE A 214 -10.75 9.67 -18.08
C PHE A 214 -10.50 10.84 -19.04
N THR A 215 -10.93 10.71 -20.30
CA THR A 215 -10.73 11.73 -21.34
C THR A 215 -11.85 12.78 -21.42
N SER A 216 -12.76 12.85 -20.44
CA SER A 216 -13.91 13.77 -20.46
C SER A 216 -14.79 13.66 -21.72
N LYS A 217 -14.96 12.49 -22.33
CA LYS A 217 -15.77 12.41 -23.56
C LYS A 217 -17.26 12.67 -23.32
N TYR A 218 -17.74 12.43 -22.10
CA TYR A 218 -19.16 12.50 -21.74
C TYR A 218 -19.53 13.72 -20.90
N GLU A 219 -18.55 14.52 -20.49
CA GLU A 219 -18.67 15.58 -19.48
C GLU A 219 -17.77 16.76 -19.88
N GLY A 220 -17.94 17.92 -19.24
CA GLY A 220 -17.02 19.04 -19.43
C GLY A 220 -15.57 18.69 -19.06
N SER A 221 -14.63 19.49 -19.54
CA SER A 221 -13.23 19.40 -19.11
C SER A 221 -12.95 20.26 -17.87
N TRP A 222 -11.89 19.93 -17.15
CA TRP A 222 -11.43 20.78 -16.03
C TRP A 222 -11.04 22.19 -16.49
N ASN A 223 -10.57 22.35 -17.74
CA ASN A 223 -10.27 23.67 -18.30
C ASN A 223 -11.56 24.48 -18.48
N GLU A 224 -12.60 23.88 -19.07
CA GLU A 224 -13.92 24.52 -19.24
C GLU A 224 -14.53 24.89 -17.89
N PHE A 225 -14.48 23.99 -16.90
CA PHE A 225 -14.97 24.27 -15.56
C PHE A 225 -14.29 25.49 -14.92
N LEU A 226 -12.95 25.60 -15.03
CA LEU A 226 -12.25 26.77 -14.50
C LEU A 226 -12.62 28.05 -15.26
N GLU A 227 -12.67 27.99 -16.60
CA GLU A 227 -13.01 29.12 -17.46
C GLU A 227 -14.42 29.66 -17.15
N ASP A 228 -15.41 28.77 -17.01
CA ASP A 228 -16.79 29.10 -16.65
C ASP A 228 -16.89 29.79 -15.27
N ASN A 229 -15.92 29.54 -14.39
CA ASN A 229 -15.83 30.16 -13.07
C ASN A 229 -14.81 31.31 -12.99
N GLY A 230 -14.29 31.76 -14.13
CA GLY A 230 -13.40 32.93 -14.22
C GLY A 230 -11.94 32.67 -13.82
N TYR A 231 -11.49 31.42 -13.93
CA TYR A 231 -10.13 30.99 -13.60
C TYR A 231 -9.44 30.31 -14.79
N ASP A 232 -8.11 30.28 -14.77
CA ASP A 232 -7.27 29.48 -15.67
C ASP A 232 -6.31 28.59 -14.87
N SER A 233 -5.79 27.52 -15.50
CA SER A 233 -4.82 26.64 -14.83
C SER A 233 -3.57 27.39 -14.36
N THR A 234 -3.19 28.49 -15.03
CA THR A 234 -2.04 29.31 -14.66
C THR A 234 -2.25 30.14 -13.38
N ASP A 235 -3.47 30.23 -12.85
CA ASP A 235 -3.73 30.87 -11.55
C ASP A 235 -3.25 30.03 -10.36
N PHE A 236 -3.03 28.74 -10.59
CA PHE A 236 -2.66 27.78 -9.56
C PHE A 236 -1.23 27.27 -9.75
N GLN A 237 -0.54 26.94 -8.64
CA GLN A 237 0.77 26.29 -8.72
C GLN A 237 0.70 24.77 -8.72
N ALA A 238 -0.28 24.20 -8.02
CA ALA A 238 -0.44 22.76 -7.85
C ALA A 238 -1.86 22.42 -7.38
N ILE A 239 -2.18 21.14 -7.50
CA ILE A 239 -3.42 20.55 -7.00
C ILE A 239 -3.14 19.90 -5.64
N MET A 240 -4.00 20.19 -4.66
CA MET A 240 -4.02 19.53 -3.35
C MET A 240 -5.36 18.81 -3.17
N THR A 241 -5.36 17.59 -2.65
CA THR A 241 -6.59 16.84 -2.39
C THR A 241 -6.88 16.76 -0.90
N ILE A 242 -8.16 16.78 -0.55
CA ILE A 242 -8.67 16.42 0.76
C ILE A 242 -9.69 15.27 0.56
N PRO A 243 -9.54 14.12 1.25
CA PRO A 243 -8.44 13.78 2.15
C PRO A 243 -7.07 13.74 1.43
N PHE A 244 -6.02 14.00 2.19
CA PHE A 244 -4.66 13.98 1.64
C PHE A 244 -4.25 12.54 1.30
N VAL A 245 -3.54 12.37 0.18
CA VAL A 245 -3.12 11.05 -0.30
C VAL A 245 -1.60 11.02 -0.45
N SER A 246 -0.98 10.02 0.18
CA SER A 246 0.44 9.72 0.01
C SER A 246 0.68 8.21 0.14
N VAL A 247 0.87 7.56 -1.00
CA VAL A 247 1.15 6.14 -1.11
C VAL A 247 2.39 5.94 -1.98
N GLY A 248 3.25 4.99 -1.58
CA GLY A 248 4.33 4.53 -2.45
C GLY A 248 5.71 4.46 -1.84
N SER A 249 5.91 5.04 -0.66
CA SER A 249 7.18 4.93 0.07
C SER A 249 7.38 3.56 0.72
N GLU A 250 6.35 2.71 0.67
CA GLU A 250 6.20 1.44 1.41
C GLU A 250 6.11 1.65 2.94
N LYS A 251 6.80 2.65 3.49
CA LYS A 251 6.74 3.03 4.91
C LYS A 251 5.44 3.75 5.28
N ILE A 252 4.93 4.59 4.38
CA ILE A 252 3.68 5.33 4.55
C ILE A 252 2.71 4.96 3.43
N TRP A 253 1.48 4.71 3.86
CA TRP A 253 0.28 4.41 3.10
C TRP A 253 -0.86 5.26 3.65
N LEU A 254 -0.78 6.58 3.43
CA LEU A 254 -1.85 7.50 3.79
C LEU A 254 -2.88 7.52 2.65
N PHE A 255 -3.91 6.70 2.78
CA PHE A 255 -4.97 6.56 1.79
C PHE A 255 -6.32 6.39 2.49
N ARG A 256 -6.99 7.53 2.72
CA ARG A 256 -8.30 7.58 3.35
C ARG A 256 -9.44 7.70 2.33
N GLY A 257 -9.17 8.25 1.15
CA GLY A 257 -10.16 8.43 0.09
C GLY A 257 -10.45 7.18 -0.73
N ASP A 258 -11.39 7.31 -1.67
CA ASP A 258 -11.65 6.29 -2.69
C ASP A 258 -10.66 6.39 -3.86
N TRP A 259 -10.40 5.25 -4.52
CA TRP A 259 -9.55 5.20 -5.72
C TRP A 259 -10.12 6.06 -6.85
N GLY A 260 -11.45 6.14 -6.98
CA GLY A 260 -12.16 6.98 -7.93
C GLY A 260 -11.85 8.46 -7.72
N GLY A 261 -11.92 8.96 -6.48
CA GLY A 261 -11.56 10.34 -6.15
C GLY A 261 -10.15 10.69 -6.63
N PHE A 262 -9.14 9.91 -6.24
CA PHE A 262 -7.76 10.15 -6.70
C PHE A 262 -7.61 10.04 -8.23
N CYS A 263 -8.33 9.12 -8.89
CA CYS A 263 -8.36 9.06 -10.36
C CYS A 263 -8.89 10.35 -10.98
N ILE A 264 -9.95 10.95 -10.42
CA ILE A 264 -10.49 12.22 -10.88
C ILE A 264 -9.49 13.36 -10.66
N ALA A 265 -8.80 13.39 -9.51
CA ALA A 265 -7.75 14.38 -9.25
C ALA A 265 -6.56 14.26 -10.22
N THR A 266 -6.15 13.04 -10.57
CA THR A 266 -5.12 12.82 -11.62
C THR A 266 -5.58 13.23 -13.02
N ARG A 267 -6.87 13.08 -13.34
CA ARG A 267 -7.48 13.65 -14.56
C ARG A 267 -7.41 15.18 -14.54
N ALA A 268 -7.68 15.83 -13.42
CA ALA A 268 -7.51 17.29 -13.27
C ALA A 268 -6.06 17.71 -13.54
N SER A 269 -5.10 17.04 -12.91
CA SER A 269 -3.66 17.26 -13.14
C SER A 269 -3.27 17.13 -14.61
N TYR A 270 -3.74 16.07 -15.27
CA TYR A 270 -3.48 15.84 -16.69
C TYR A 270 -4.05 16.94 -17.60
N GLN A 271 -5.31 17.34 -17.38
CA GLN A 271 -5.99 18.31 -18.24
C GLN A 271 -5.50 19.73 -18.03
N LEU A 272 -5.24 20.12 -16.78
CA LEU A 272 -4.78 21.44 -16.38
C LEU A 272 -3.26 21.60 -16.53
N LYS A 273 -2.53 20.49 -16.70
CA LYS A 273 -1.06 20.42 -16.68
C LYS A 273 -0.46 20.94 -15.36
N LEU A 274 -1.18 20.76 -14.27
CA LEU A 274 -0.76 21.14 -12.92
C LEU A 274 -0.17 19.95 -12.17
N PRO A 275 0.95 20.10 -11.46
CA PRO A 275 1.46 19.06 -10.59
C PRO A 275 0.51 18.82 -9.40
N MET A 276 0.55 17.61 -8.83
CA MET A 276 -0.19 17.28 -7.60
C MET A 276 0.76 17.22 -6.41
N ILE A 277 0.33 17.76 -5.27
CA ILE A 277 1.00 17.58 -3.98
C ILE A 277 0.69 16.20 -3.43
N SER A 278 -0.53 15.72 -3.57
CA SER A 278 -0.93 14.36 -3.21
C SER A 278 -0.36 13.35 -4.21
N SER A 279 0.13 12.19 -3.74
CA SER A 279 0.79 11.21 -4.61
C SER A 279 0.41 9.75 -4.34
N ILE A 280 0.25 8.98 -5.41
CA ILE A 280 0.29 7.52 -5.39
C ILE A 280 1.36 7.10 -6.38
N MET A 281 2.53 6.73 -5.88
CA MET A 281 3.69 6.36 -6.66
C MET A 281 4.23 5.00 -6.22
N SER A 282 5.26 4.50 -6.90
CA SER A 282 5.98 3.30 -6.47
C SER A 282 7.39 3.67 -6.06
N ARG A 283 7.81 3.24 -4.86
CA ARG A 283 9.15 3.43 -4.31
C ARG A 283 9.55 4.89 -4.19
N SER A 284 8.66 5.70 -3.62
CA SER A 284 8.98 7.08 -3.29
C SER A 284 10.09 7.14 -2.23
N SER A 285 10.95 8.16 -2.33
CA SER A 285 11.97 8.47 -1.33
C SER A 285 11.32 8.74 0.03
N TRP A 286 11.88 8.19 1.10
CA TRP A 286 11.36 8.37 2.45
C TRP A 286 11.41 9.83 2.89
N SER A 287 12.55 10.51 2.77
CA SER A 287 12.70 11.93 3.13
C SER A 287 11.72 12.82 2.38
N ARG A 288 11.49 12.56 1.08
CA ARG A 288 10.51 13.31 0.28
C ARG A 288 9.09 13.02 0.72
N THR A 289 8.74 11.76 0.98
CA THR A 289 7.42 11.39 1.47
C THR A 289 7.16 11.97 2.87
N PHE A 290 8.12 11.90 3.79
CA PHE A 290 7.99 12.45 5.16
C PHE A 290 7.77 13.95 5.14
N LYS A 291 8.48 14.69 4.28
CA LYS A 291 8.18 16.12 4.05
C LYS A 291 6.77 16.34 3.48
N GLN A 292 6.38 15.56 2.47
CA GLN A 292 5.12 15.71 1.75
C GLN A 292 3.89 15.42 2.63
N ILE A 293 3.94 14.40 3.48
CA ILE A 293 2.79 14.02 4.31
C ILE A 293 2.45 15.07 5.37
N LYS A 294 3.36 15.96 5.73
CA LYS A 294 3.06 17.03 6.69
C LYS A 294 2.06 18.06 6.14
N ASN A 295 1.82 18.09 4.83
CA ASN A 295 0.68 18.82 4.26
C ASN A 295 -0.67 18.24 4.68
N ALA A 296 -0.71 17.03 5.24
CA ALA A 296 -1.93 16.46 5.82
C ALA A 296 -2.15 16.90 7.28
N SER A 297 -1.15 17.52 7.93
CA SER A 297 -1.30 18.03 9.29
C SER A 297 -2.15 19.30 9.35
N GLY A 298 -2.83 19.49 10.49
CA GLY A 298 -3.57 20.70 10.81
C GLY A 298 -2.67 21.89 11.14
N PRO A 299 -3.18 22.91 11.86
CA PRO A 299 -2.53 24.21 12.01
C PRO A 299 -1.15 24.22 12.68
N PHE A 300 -0.83 23.18 13.46
CA PHE A 300 0.39 23.13 14.27
C PHE A 300 1.48 22.20 13.70
N GLY A 301 1.19 21.45 12.65
CA GLY A 301 2.21 20.64 11.98
C GLY A 301 3.14 21.52 11.14
N ASP A 302 4.44 21.22 11.21
CA ASP A 302 5.45 21.82 10.34
C ASP A 302 5.14 21.52 8.86
N ARG A 303 5.42 22.45 7.94
CA ARG A 303 5.16 22.29 6.49
C ARG A 303 6.38 22.69 5.67
N PRO A 304 7.46 21.89 5.72
CA PRO A 304 8.71 22.22 5.03
C PRO A 304 8.55 22.26 3.51
N THR A 305 7.51 21.62 2.97
CA THR A 305 7.20 21.72 1.53
C THR A 305 6.73 23.09 1.11
N ILE A 306 6.10 23.88 1.99
CA ILE A 306 5.69 25.26 1.68
C ILE A 306 6.94 26.13 1.53
N ASP A 307 7.94 25.94 2.40
CA ASP A 307 9.21 26.68 2.34
C ASP A 307 10.04 26.31 1.11
N ASP A 308 9.92 25.06 0.62
CA ASP A 308 10.62 24.56 -0.57
C ASP A 308 9.95 25.03 -1.90
N MET A 309 8.76 25.65 -1.86
CA MET A 309 8.03 26.08 -3.07
C MET A 309 8.67 27.31 -3.73
N LYS A 310 8.62 27.34 -5.07
CA LYS A 310 9.21 28.42 -5.89
C LYS A 310 8.18 29.46 -6.36
N SER A 311 6.93 29.30 -5.96
CA SER A 311 5.80 30.07 -6.46
C SER A 311 4.83 30.33 -5.31
N ASP A 312 4.34 31.56 -5.23
CA ASP A 312 3.36 31.99 -4.22
C ASP A 312 1.93 31.99 -4.77
N LYS A 313 1.71 31.36 -5.94
CA LYS A 313 0.37 31.17 -6.50
C LYS A 313 -0.48 30.27 -5.61
N ASP A 314 -1.79 30.34 -5.78
CA ASP A 314 -2.70 29.57 -4.95
C ASP A 314 -2.72 28.08 -5.33
N PHE A 315 -3.30 27.24 -4.47
CA PHE A 315 -3.54 25.84 -4.78
C PHE A 315 -4.96 25.64 -5.27
N LEU A 316 -5.12 24.74 -6.24
CA LEU A 316 -6.43 24.19 -6.57
C LEU A 316 -6.72 23.07 -5.57
N LEU A 317 -7.60 23.34 -4.61
CA LEU A 317 -7.96 22.42 -3.55
C LEU A 317 -9.19 21.61 -3.97
N LEU A 318 -9.04 20.29 -4.02
CA LEU A 318 -10.08 19.35 -4.38
C LEU A 318 -10.57 18.62 -3.12
N ASP A 319 -11.75 18.99 -2.63
CA ASP A 319 -12.38 18.37 -1.46
C ASP A 319 -13.38 17.28 -1.89
N TYR A 320 -13.01 16.02 -1.64
CA TYR A 320 -13.79 14.86 -2.06
C TYR A 320 -15.01 14.65 -1.15
N GLU A 321 -16.19 14.55 -1.76
CA GLU A 321 -17.45 14.65 -1.03
C GLU A 321 -17.84 13.40 -0.24
N ASP A 322 -17.43 12.22 -0.68
CA ASP A 322 -17.83 10.95 -0.04
C ASP A 322 -17.02 10.64 1.23
N TYR A 323 -16.28 11.61 1.77
CA TYR A 323 -15.39 11.38 2.89
C TYR A 323 -15.53 12.40 4.02
N GLU A 324 -15.66 11.90 5.25
CA GLU A 324 -15.67 12.72 6.45
C GLU A 324 -14.27 13.25 6.72
N LYS A 325 -14.15 14.58 6.60
CA LYS A 325 -12.92 15.32 6.92
C LYS A 325 -12.67 15.26 8.40
N ASN A 326 -11.42 14.96 8.77
CA ASN A 326 -11.00 15.12 10.15
C ASN A 326 -10.75 16.62 10.46
N PRO A 327 -10.57 16.99 11.73
CA PRO A 327 -10.28 18.38 12.12
C PRO A 327 -9.04 18.99 11.44
N ASP A 328 -7.99 18.21 11.19
CA ASP A 328 -6.76 18.67 10.52
C ASP A 328 -7.00 18.99 9.03
N GLU A 329 -7.79 18.19 8.34
CA GLU A 329 -8.22 18.40 6.96
C GLU A 329 -9.18 19.60 6.86
N SER A 330 -10.04 19.77 7.85
CA SER A 330 -11.01 20.87 7.90
C SER A 330 -10.33 22.24 8.07
N PHE A 331 -9.08 22.29 8.54
CA PHE A 331 -8.30 23.53 8.67
C PHE A 331 -8.17 24.31 7.35
N TYR A 332 -8.16 23.62 6.20
CA TYR A 332 -7.97 24.25 4.90
C TYR A 332 -9.20 25.01 4.40
N LEU A 333 -10.40 24.54 4.74
CA LEU A 333 -11.64 25.06 4.14
C LEU A 333 -11.92 26.54 4.47
N PRO A 334 -11.75 27.02 5.72
CA PRO A 334 -11.92 28.44 6.04
C PRO A 334 -10.90 29.36 5.37
N LEU A 335 -9.80 28.81 4.85
CA LEU A 335 -8.73 29.55 4.18
C LEU A 335 -8.91 29.60 2.66
N ALA A 336 -9.89 28.88 2.13
CA ALA A 336 -10.11 28.70 0.71
C ALA A 336 -11.40 29.37 0.25
N ASP A 337 -11.37 29.92 -0.96
CA ASP A 337 -12.54 30.53 -1.59
C ASP A 337 -13.19 29.49 -2.53
N SER A 338 -14.50 29.25 -2.39
CA SER A 338 -15.21 28.26 -3.21
C SER A 338 -15.22 28.70 -4.67
N ILE A 339 -14.81 27.81 -5.57
CA ILE A 339 -14.90 28.01 -7.03
C ILE A 339 -16.22 27.42 -7.52
N GLY A 340 -16.57 26.21 -7.10
CA GLY A 340 -17.80 25.55 -7.49
C GLY A 340 -17.75 24.05 -7.25
N HIS A 341 -18.64 23.34 -7.92
CA HIS A 341 -18.75 21.89 -7.86
C HIS A 341 -18.39 21.26 -9.20
N PHE A 342 -17.55 20.22 -9.18
CA PHE A 342 -17.20 19.48 -10.38
C PHE A 342 -16.94 18.01 -10.08
N HIS A 343 -17.66 17.13 -10.76
CA HIS A 343 -17.70 15.69 -10.48
C HIS A 343 -18.11 15.37 -9.04
N GLN A 344 -17.21 14.78 -8.24
CA GLN A 344 -17.40 14.44 -6.82
C GLN A 344 -16.53 15.33 -5.92
N TYR A 345 -16.18 16.51 -6.44
CA TYR A 345 -15.36 17.48 -5.74
C TYR A 345 -16.12 18.79 -5.56
N THR A 346 -16.09 19.29 -4.33
CA THR A 346 -16.18 20.74 -4.13
C THR A 346 -14.79 21.32 -4.36
N VAL A 347 -14.70 22.27 -5.29
CA VAL A 347 -13.44 22.84 -5.77
C VAL A 347 -13.23 24.21 -5.16
N TYR A 348 -12.05 24.43 -4.59
CA TYR A 348 -11.69 25.68 -3.95
C TYR A 348 -10.37 26.24 -4.46
N ARG A 349 -10.22 27.55 -4.32
CA ARG A 349 -8.96 28.29 -4.41
C ARG A 349 -8.39 28.45 -3.02
N LEU A 350 -7.36 27.67 -2.67
CA LEU A 350 -6.68 27.80 -1.39
C LEU A 350 -5.56 28.84 -1.51
N SER A 351 -5.74 30.00 -0.86
CA SER A 351 -4.78 31.08 -0.98
C SER A 351 -3.47 30.77 -0.27
N PHE A 352 -2.34 30.93 -0.97
CA PHE A 352 -1.01 30.70 -0.41
C PHE A 352 -0.70 31.68 0.73
N ASP A 353 -1.05 32.96 0.54
CA ASP A 353 -0.87 34.02 1.55
C ASP A 353 -1.76 33.79 2.79
N LYS A 354 -3.04 33.43 2.60
CA LYS A 354 -3.93 33.10 3.74
C LYS A 354 -3.39 31.89 4.52
N LEU A 355 -2.91 30.87 3.81
CA LEU A 355 -2.36 29.65 4.41
C LEU A 355 -1.11 29.93 5.24
N THR A 356 -0.13 30.63 4.68
CA THR A 356 1.13 30.96 5.36
C THR A 356 0.90 31.86 6.58
N LYS A 357 0.00 32.85 6.49
CA LYS A 357 -0.38 33.69 7.64
C LYS A 357 -1.10 32.90 8.73
N ALA A 358 -2.01 31.99 8.36
CA ALA A 358 -2.73 31.16 9.31
C ALA A 358 -1.78 30.23 10.08
N LEU A 359 -0.82 29.62 9.38
CA LEU A 359 0.26 28.82 9.96
C LEU A 359 1.12 29.62 10.94
N ALA A 360 1.63 30.77 10.50
CA ALA A 360 2.46 31.63 11.32
C ALA A 360 1.71 32.08 12.59
N SER A 361 0.42 32.39 12.44
CA SER A 361 -0.46 32.78 13.56
C SER A 361 -0.72 31.62 14.52
N ALA A 362 -0.93 30.40 14.01
CA ALA A 362 -1.06 29.21 14.85
C ALA A 362 0.22 28.93 15.63
N ARG A 363 1.38 29.00 14.97
CA ARG A 363 2.69 28.87 15.60
C ARG A 363 2.90 29.90 16.72
N GLN A 364 2.64 31.17 16.43
CA GLN A 364 2.80 32.25 17.39
C GLN A 364 1.95 32.03 18.64
N ARG A 365 0.69 31.61 18.50
CA ARG A 365 -0.18 31.28 19.65
C ARG A 365 0.39 30.14 20.51
N GLY A 366 0.97 29.11 19.86
CA GLY A 366 1.63 28.02 20.58
C GLY A 366 2.84 28.51 21.39
N LEU A 367 3.67 29.37 20.79
CA LEU A 367 4.82 29.99 21.45
C LEU A 367 4.42 30.89 22.62
N GLU A 368 3.38 31.71 22.46
CA GLU A 368 2.88 32.60 23.53
C GLU A 368 2.46 31.83 24.78
N VAL A 369 1.79 30.68 24.61
CA VAL A 369 1.46 29.79 25.75
C VAL A 369 2.74 29.16 26.31
N ALA A 370 3.63 28.66 25.46
CA ALA A 370 4.88 28.02 25.88
C ALA A 370 5.86 28.97 26.61
N ASP A 371 5.79 30.28 26.35
CA ASP A 371 6.57 31.29 27.06
C ASP A 371 6.13 31.45 28.53
N SER A 372 4.88 31.13 28.83
CA SER A 372 4.35 31.09 30.21
C SER A 372 4.70 29.80 30.96
N LEU A 373 5.16 28.77 30.24
CA LEU A 373 5.48 27.45 30.79
C LEU A 373 6.93 27.36 31.27
N THR A 374 7.11 26.70 32.41
CA THR A 374 8.44 26.29 32.88
C THR A 374 8.91 25.02 32.15
N GLY A 375 10.20 24.67 32.23
CA GLY A 375 10.69 23.43 31.61
C GLY A 375 10.10 22.20 32.30
N ARG A 376 9.45 21.32 31.52
CA ARG A 376 8.61 20.16 31.94
C ARG A 376 7.22 20.51 32.43
N ASP A 377 6.64 21.57 31.88
CA ASP A 377 5.28 21.99 32.19
C ASP A 377 4.35 21.72 31.00
N THR A 378 3.09 21.46 31.29
CA THR A 378 2.06 21.32 30.27
C THR A 378 0.86 22.19 30.63
N SER A 379 0.53 23.11 29.72
CA SER A 379 -0.74 23.79 29.70
C SER A 379 -1.81 22.85 29.16
N LEU A 380 -2.71 22.44 30.04
CA LEU A 380 -3.82 21.57 29.70
C LEU A 380 -5.11 22.41 29.63
N ALA A 381 -5.67 22.53 28.43
CA ALA A 381 -7.02 23.03 28.23
C ALA A 381 -8.03 21.88 28.39
N GLY A 382 -9.20 22.18 28.95
CA GLY A 382 -10.27 21.20 29.19
C GLY A 382 -9.98 20.22 30.33
N MET A 383 -11.01 19.51 30.78
CA MET A 383 -10.89 18.47 31.83
C MET A 383 -10.73 17.07 31.24
N ASP A 384 -11.05 16.89 29.96
CA ASP A 384 -11.18 15.59 29.29
C ASP A 384 -9.94 15.26 28.47
N HIS A 385 -8.80 15.16 29.15
CA HIS A 385 -7.54 14.84 28.52
C HIS A 385 -6.71 13.85 29.34
N TYR A 386 -5.73 13.26 28.67
CA TYR A 386 -4.66 12.50 29.27
C TYR A 386 -3.38 12.81 28.50
N TYR A 387 -2.30 13.06 29.23
CA TYR A 387 -1.00 13.25 28.62
C TYR A 387 0.07 12.48 29.39
N GLY A 388 0.77 11.59 28.67
CA GLY A 388 1.80 10.72 29.20
C GLY A 388 3.13 10.92 28.49
N HIS A 389 4.04 11.65 29.14
CA HIS A 389 5.42 11.89 28.68
C HIS A 389 6.32 10.65 28.74
N PHE A 390 5.98 9.65 29.57
CA PHE A 390 6.83 8.46 29.79
C PHE A 390 8.28 8.70 30.27
N ASP A 391 8.59 9.94 30.71
CA ASP A 391 9.90 10.38 31.23
C ASP A 391 10.54 9.43 32.25
N ASP A 392 9.72 8.83 33.11
CA ASP A 392 10.19 7.99 34.22
C ASP A 392 10.42 6.52 33.86
N LEU A 393 10.12 6.09 32.62
CA LEU A 393 10.11 4.68 32.24
C LEU A 393 11.46 4.19 31.70
N TYR A 394 11.87 4.66 30.52
CA TYR A 394 13.12 4.23 29.88
C TYR A 394 13.93 5.44 29.38
N LYS A 395 15.12 5.62 29.96
CA LYS A 395 16.03 6.76 29.70
C LYS A 395 16.93 6.59 28.48
N GLY A 396 16.53 5.75 27.51
CA GLY A 396 17.30 5.52 26.29
C GLY A 396 16.88 6.48 25.17
N VAL A 397 16.55 5.92 24.00
CA VAL A 397 15.93 6.71 22.91
C VAL A 397 14.58 7.27 23.37
N HIS A 398 14.38 8.56 23.14
CA HIS A 398 13.18 9.34 23.46
C HIS A 398 12.98 10.41 22.40
N PHE A 399 11.75 10.91 22.27
CA PHE A 399 11.37 11.95 21.33
C PHE A 399 11.49 13.33 21.98
N ALA A 400 10.86 13.50 23.13
CA ALA A 400 10.90 14.71 23.95
C ALA A 400 11.20 14.34 25.41
N GLY A 401 11.53 15.33 26.23
CA GLY A 401 11.77 15.09 27.65
C GLY A 401 13.02 14.25 27.92
N THR A 402 12.93 13.31 28.86
CA THR A 402 14.07 12.56 29.44
C THR A 402 13.91 11.05 29.40
N GLY A 403 12.78 10.55 28.91
CA GLY A 403 12.53 9.12 28.80
C GLY A 403 11.34 8.82 27.90
N ALA A 404 11.15 7.55 27.57
CA ALA A 404 10.08 7.09 26.69
C ALA A 404 9.57 5.71 27.17
N GLN A 405 8.47 5.23 26.59
CA GLN A 405 8.03 3.85 26.73
C GLN A 405 8.85 2.96 25.78
N LYS A 406 9.71 2.10 26.34
CA LYS A 406 10.46 1.12 25.54
C LYS A 406 9.51 0.19 24.79
N GLN A 407 9.94 -0.28 23.62
CA GLN A 407 9.27 -1.33 22.86
C GLN A 407 8.70 -2.45 23.75
N ILE A 408 7.41 -2.70 23.56
CA ILE A 408 6.72 -3.86 24.10
C ILE A 408 6.84 -5.00 23.10
N GLN A 409 7.39 -6.14 23.53
CA GLN A 409 7.64 -7.29 22.64
C GLN A 409 6.43 -8.21 22.47
N ALA A 410 5.58 -8.31 23.50
CA ALA A 410 4.42 -9.18 23.46
C ALA A 410 3.30 -8.56 22.61
N ARG A 411 2.64 -9.39 21.79
CA ARG A 411 1.43 -8.98 21.06
C ARG A 411 0.28 -8.78 22.04
N ASP A 412 -0.66 -7.93 21.65
CA ASP A 412 -1.88 -7.61 22.40
C ASP A 412 -1.61 -7.03 23.81
N SER A 413 -0.46 -6.38 23.97
CA SER A 413 -0.07 -5.75 25.24
C SER A 413 -0.77 -4.42 25.45
N VAL A 414 -1.25 -4.19 26.66
CA VAL A 414 -1.82 -2.90 27.07
C VAL A 414 -0.70 -1.89 27.30
N ILE A 415 -0.76 -0.76 26.59
CA ILE A 415 0.12 0.39 26.79
C ILE A 415 -0.50 1.35 27.80
N PHE A 416 -1.82 1.50 27.74
CA PHE A 416 -2.55 2.51 28.49
C PHE A 416 -3.96 2.02 28.82
N LYS A 417 -4.43 2.33 30.03
CA LYS A 417 -5.81 2.13 30.47
C LYS A 417 -6.23 3.28 31.38
N LYS A 418 -7.40 3.85 31.14
CA LYS A 418 -7.96 4.94 31.97
C LYS A 418 -9.48 4.85 32.03
N GLY A 419 -10.01 5.09 33.23
CA GLY A 419 -11.43 5.38 33.42
C GLY A 419 -11.74 6.79 32.91
N VAL A 420 -12.73 6.88 32.03
CA VAL A 420 -13.18 8.10 31.35
C VAL A 420 -14.69 8.31 31.50
N ALA A 421 -15.28 7.73 32.55
CA ALA A 421 -16.72 7.79 32.80
C ALA A 421 -17.25 9.24 32.97
N ASP A 422 -16.37 10.15 33.39
CA ASP A 422 -16.61 11.57 33.63
C ASP A 422 -16.41 12.46 32.39
N TRP A 423 -15.82 11.94 31.32
CA TRP A 423 -15.57 12.71 30.10
C TRP A 423 -16.85 12.94 29.28
N ASP A 424 -16.95 14.05 28.55
CA ASP A 424 -18.07 14.36 27.65
C ASP A 424 -18.07 13.46 26.41
N LYS A 425 -19.09 12.62 26.26
CA LYS A 425 -19.20 11.68 25.12
C LYS A 425 -19.76 12.31 23.85
N THR A 426 -20.22 13.55 23.89
CA THR A 426 -20.83 14.24 22.74
C THR A 426 -19.81 14.86 21.80
N GLN A 427 -18.59 15.10 22.29
CA GLN A 427 -17.51 15.70 21.52
C GLN A 427 -16.63 14.66 20.80
N GLU A 428 -15.90 15.12 19.80
CA GLU A 428 -14.86 14.34 19.13
C GLU A 428 -13.54 14.42 19.90
N TYR A 429 -12.80 13.32 19.94
CA TYR A 429 -11.50 13.20 20.59
C TYR A 429 -10.41 12.89 19.57
N GLU A 430 -9.18 13.29 19.90
CA GLU A 430 -7.97 12.82 19.22
C GLU A 430 -7.15 11.98 20.20
N VAL A 431 -6.69 10.80 19.76
CA VAL A 431 -5.56 10.09 20.35
C VAL A 431 -4.35 10.27 19.44
N SER A 432 -3.20 10.62 20.02
CA SER A 432 -1.93 10.73 19.31
C SER A 432 -0.77 10.20 20.16
N ILE A 433 0.24 9.62 19.51
CA ILE A 433 1.44 9.12 20.16
C ILE A 433 2.61 9.17 19.17
N TRP A 434 3.80 9.47 19.65
CA TRP A 434 5.02 9.38 18.85
C TRP A 434 5.58 7.97 18.91
N ALA A 435 5.86 7.38 17.76
CA ALA A 435 6.45 6.06 17.65
C ALA A 435 7.76 6.14 16.89
N LEU A 436 8.86 5.71 17.51
CA LEU A 436 10.13 5.56 16.83
C LEU A 436 10.08 4.26 16.02
N VAL A 437 9.89 4.38 14.71
CA VAL A 437 9.79 3.21 13.82
C VAL A 437 11.16 2.77 13.32
N ASN A 438 11.26 1.54 12.82
CA ASN A 438 12.51 1.08 12.21
C ASN A 438 12.87 1.87 10.94
N ASP A 439 14.13 1.83 10.53
CA ASP A 439 14.68 2.55 9.37
C ASP A 439 15.14 1.61 8.24
N PHE A 440 14.75 0.33 8.26
CA PHE A 440 15.25 -0.67 7.32
C PHE A 440 14.16 -1.42 6.54
N ASP A 441 12.91 -1.39 7.00
CA ASP A 441 11.77 -1.96 6.28
C ASP A 441 10.49 -1.12 6.43
N TYR A 442 9.42 -1.59 5.80
CA TYR A 442 8.13 -0.91 5.75
C TYR A 442 7.33 -1.02 7.05
N LYS A 443 7.71 -1.86 8.01
CA LYS A 443 6.87 -2.17 9.17
C LYS A 443 6.77 -0.96 10.09
N GLY A 444 5.63 -0.91 10.79
CA GLY A 444 5.33 0.07 11.81
C GLY A 444 4.32 -0.50 12.80
N PRO A 445 4.21 0.08 14.00
CA PRO A 445 3.30 -0.40 15.02
C PRO A 445 1.84 -0.14 14.60
N LEU A 446 0.98 -1.09 14.96
CA LEU A 446 -0.48 -0.94 14.95
C LEU A 446 -0.98 -0.88 16.39
N LEU A 447 -1.71 0.19 16.67
CA LEU A 447 -2.36 0.45 17.94
C LEU A 447 -3.87 0.36 17.76
N GLU A 448 -4.52 -0.17 18.79
CA GLU A 448 -5.98 -0.23 18.88
C GLU A 448 -6.42 0.55 20.12
N LEU A 449 -7.37 1.46 19.96
CA LEU A 449 -8.11 2.06 21.05
C LEU A 449 -9.44 1.32 21.18
N ARG A 450 -9.70 0.78 22.37
CA ARG A 450 -10.91 0.03 22.71
C ARG A 450 -11.67 0.74 23.81
N CYS A 451 -12.98 0.89 23.63
CA CYS A 451 -13.90 1.47 24.61
C CYS A 451 -14.70 0.37 25.30
N TYR A 452 -14.82 0.43 26.62
CA TYR A 452 -15.55 -0.56 27.43
C TYR A 452 -16.65 0.12 28.26
N ASN A 453 -17.78 -0.56 28.40
CA ASN A 453 -18.86 -0.15 29.30
C ASN A 453 -18.67 -0.67 30.73
N GLU A 454 -19.62 -0.38 31.62
CA GLU A 454 -19.60 -0.80 33.03
C GLU A 454 -19.57 -2.33 33.21
N ALA A 455 -20.16 -3.08 32.27
CA ALA A 455 -20.10 -4.54 32.25
C ALA A 455 -18.79 -5.10 31.66
N ASN A 456 -17.79 -4.23 31.41
CA ASN A 456 -16.51 -4.56 30.77
C ASN A 456 -16.68 -5.22 29.39
N THR A 457 -17.76 -4.87 28.68
CA THR A 457 -18.01 -5.27 27.29
C THR A 457 -17.43 -4.23 26.34
N GLU A 458 -16.73 -4.66 25.29
CA GLU A 458 -16.21 -3.78 24.25
C GLU A 458 -17.37 -3.18 23.44
N ILE A 459 -17.43 -1.85 23.37
CA ILE A 459 -18.49 -1.08 22.71
C ILE A 459 -17.95 -0.10 21.68
N GLY A 460 -16.62 0.04 21.56
CA GLY A 460 -15.97 0.87 20.56
C GLY A 460 -14.58 0.36 20.22
N TYR A 461 -14.19 0.50 18.95
CA TYR A 461 -12.95 -0.02 18.41
C TYR A 461 -12.40 0.93 17.34
N PHE A 462 -11.16 1.37 17.51
CA PHE A 462 -10.50 2.30 16.59
C PHE A 462 -9.03 1.90 16.36
N GLU A 463 -8.63 1.75 15.11
CA GLU A 463 -7.25 1.44 14.74
C GLU A 463 -6.49 2.69 14.32
N PHE A 464 -5.21 2.75 14.70
CA PHE A 464 -4.27 3.77 14.24
C PHE A 464 -2.85 3.20 14.20
N TYR A 465 -2.17 3.40 13.09
CA TYR A 465 -0.89 2.76 12.82
C TYR A 465 0.04 3.66 12.03
N ALA A 466 1.34 3.42 12.21
CA ALA A 466 2.40 4.28 11.69
C ALA A 466 2.45 4.37 10.15
N ASN A 467 1.82 3.44 9.43
CA ASN A 467 1.79 3.49 7.99
C ASN A 467 0.61 4.34 7.48
N GLY A 468 -0.54 4.38 8.17
CA GLY A 468 -1.78 4.95 7.62
C GLY A 468 -2.36 6.13 8.39
N SER A 469 -1.76 6.49 9.52
CA SER A 469 -2.29 7.49 10.45
C SER A 469 -1.23 8.51 10.87
N VAL A 470 -0.27 8.78 9.98
CA VAL A 470 0.86 9.68 10.26
C VAL A 470 0.70 10.98 9.50
N TYR A 471 0.68 12.05 10.27
CA TYR A 471 0.54 13.42 9.77
C TYR A 471 1.79 14.25 10.05
N ASP A 472 2.66 13.81 10.97
CA ASP A 472 3.90 14.49 11.32
C ASP A 472 5.03 13.48 11.60
N THR A 473 6.26 13.87 11.30
CA THR A 473 7.45 13.01 11.39
C THR A 473 8.70 13.80 11.72
N GLU A 474 9.58 13.22 12.53
CA GLU A 474 10.90 13.78 12.87
C GLU A 474 11.90 12.63 13.07
N ASP A 475 12.94 12.50 12.24
CA ASP A 475 13.97 11.46 12.39
C ASP A 475 13.44 10.04 12.72
N PHE A 476 12.44 9.58 11.94
CA PHE A 476 11.71 8.31 12.13
C PHE A 476 10.85 8.20 13.40
N TRP A 477 10.72 9.26 14.20
CA TRP A 477 9.58 9.42 15.09
C TRP A 477 8.37 9.81 14.27
N PHE A 478 7.34 8.97 14.30
CA PHE A 478 6.10 9.19 13.58
C PHE A 478 5.00 9.53 14.58
N ARG A 479 4.35 10.68 14.41
CA ARG A 479 3.16 11.03 15.17
C ARG A 479 1.98 10.29 14.57
N ILE A 480 1.57 9.22 15.22
CA ILE A 480 0.40 8.43 14.83
C ILE A 480 -0.81 9.03 15.53
N SER A 481 -1.86 9.39 14.79
CA SER A 481 -3.07 9.93 15.40
C SER A 481 -4.38 9.44 14.80
N ARG A 482 -5.44 9.51 15.61
CA ARG A 482 -6.80 9.14 15.23
C ARG A 482 -7.82 10.01 15.91
N TYR A 483 -8.72 10.56 15.11
CA TYR A 483 -9.94 11.18 15.58
C TYR A 483 -11.04 10.13 15.76
N PHE A 484 -11.79 10.23 16.85
CA PHE A 484 -12.85 9.28 17.21
C PHE A 484 -13.92 9.93 18.09
N LYS A 485 -15.15 9.43 17.98
CA LYS A 485 -16.24 9.75 18.91
C LYS A 485 -16.43 8.58 19.86
N MET A 486 -16.40 8.85 21.16
CA MET A 486 -16.62 7.81 22.16
C MET A 486 -18.08 7.39 22.16
N PRO A 487 -18.39 6.09 22.18
CA PRO A 487 -19.76 5.63 22.46
C PRO A 487 -20.25 6.15 23.82
N GLU A 488 -21.52 6.54 23.92
CA GLU A 488 -22.09 7.18 25.11
C GLU A 488 -21.90 6.38 26.41
N GLU A 489 -21.93 5.05 26.34
CA GLU A 489 -21.80 4.15 27.50
C GLU A 489 -20.35 3.90 27.95
N THR A 490 -19.36 4.56 27.33
CA THR A 490 -17.94 4.31 27.61
C THR A 490 -17.56 4.71 29.03
N LYS A 491 -17.05 3.75 29.81
CA LYS A 491 -16.50 3.93 31.16
C LYS A 491 -14.99 3.86 31.19
N ASP A 492 -14.40 3.00 30.38
CA ASP A 492 -12.96 2.81 30.30
C ASP A 492 -12.50 2.82 28.85
N ILE A 493 -11.29 3.32 28.63
CA ILE A 493 -10.57 3.15 27.38
C ILE A 493 -9.25 2.42 27.61
N THR A 494 -8.85 1.60 26.64
CA THR A 494 -7.59 0.88 26.64
C THR A 494 -6.91 1.04 25.30
N ILE A 495 -5.59 1.24 25.30
CA ILE A 495 -4.75 1.21 24.10
C ILE A 495 -3.87 -0.04 24.12
N THR A 496 -3.92 -0.85 23.07
CA THR A 496 -3.16 -2.09 22.92
C THR A 496 -2.28 -2.11 21.67
N THR A 497 -1.12 -2.76 21.74
CA THR A 497 -0.29 -3.04 20.56
C THR A 497 -0.72 -4.34 19.87
N LYS A 498 -1.07 -4.30 18.58
CA LYS A 498 -1.34 -5.53 17.79
C LYS A 498 -0.09 -6.09 17.12
N TYR A 499 0.62 -5.23 16.41
CA TYR A 499 1.90 -5.58 15.78
C TYR A 499 3.04 -5.07 16.64
N SER A 500 3.69 -6.00 17.33
CA SER A 500 4.85 -5.76 18.17
C SER A 500 5.98 -6.76 17.86
N GLY A 501 7.21 -6.36 18.17
CA GLY A 501 8.41 -7.15 17.96
C GLY A 501 9.62 -6.27 17.65
N PRO A 502 10.85 -6.78 17.90
CA PRO A 502 12.13 -6.05 17.80
C PRO A 502 12.30 -5.26 16.50
N ASP A 503 11.72 -5.77 15.42
CA ASP A 503 11.91 -5.28 14.06
C ASP A 503 10.81 -4.28 13.60
N VAL A 504 9.87 -3.90 14.46
CA VAL A 504 8.72 -3.05 14.07
C VAL A 504 8.92 -1.59 14.50
N TYR A 505 9.23 -1.35 15.77
CA TYR A 505 9.40 -0.01 16.36
C TYR A 505 10.29 -0.09 17.60
N TYR A 506 10.97 0.98 17.99
CA TYR A 506 11.93 0.96 19.10
C TYR A 506 11.38 1.54 20.41
N ALA A 507 10.50 2.55 20.32
CA ALA A 507 9.92 3.22 21.47
C ALA A 507 8.60 3.91 21.12
N PHE A 508 7.78 4.17 22.15
CA PHE A 508 6.67 5.09 22.10
C PHE A 508 6.94 6.26 23.04
N ASP A 509 6.47 7.44 22.66
CA ASP A 509 6.62 8.64 23.47
C ASP A 509 5.39 9.54 23.37
N GLU A 510 5.20 10.42 24.35
CA GLU A 510 4.26 11.53 24.30
C GLU A 510 2.82 11.11 23.90
N LEU A 511 2.21 10.19 24.68
CA LEU A 511 0.83 9.76 24.44
C LEU A 511 -0.14 10.86 24.90
N LEU A 512 -0.90 11.42 23.96
CA LEU A 512 -1.93 12.43 24.22
C LEU A 512 -3.31 11.91 23.80
N ILE A 513 -4.29 12.04 24.69
CA ILE A 513 -5.71 11.92 24.39
C ILE A 513 -6.37 13.23 24.82
N ARG A 514 -7.11 13.87 23.93
CA ARG A 514 -7.76 15.17 24.20
C ARG A 514 -9.06 15.31 23.43
N ALA A 515 -9.93 16.21 23.87
CA ALA A 515 -11.00 16.71 23.00
C ALA A 515 -10.38 17.39 21.76
N ALA A 516 -10.94 17.17 20.58
CA ALA A 516 -10.40 17.68 19.32
C ALA A 516 -10.40 19.23 19.26
N ALA A 517 -11.32 19.88 19.99
CA ALA A 517 -11.42 21.34 20.09
C ALA A 517 -10.39 21.96 21.05
N ASP A 518 -9.84 21.20 21.99
CA ASP A 518 -8.90 21.71 22.99
C ASP A 518 -7.50 21.92 22.39
N THR A 519 -6.78 22.93 22.87
CA THR A 519 -5.36 23.13 22.54
C THR A 519 -4.51 22.83 23.76
N ILE A 520 -3.65 21.82 23.64
CA ILE A 520 -2.71 21.39 24.67
C ILE A 520 -1.31 21.85 24.27
N VAL A 521 -0.59 22.52 25.17
CA VAL A 521 0.78 23.00 24.92
C VAL A 521 1.69 22.45 26.00
N SER A 522 2.75 21.75 25.60
CA SER A 522 3.77 21.27 26.52
C SER A 522 5.14 21.80 26.15
N LYS A 523 6.00 21.93 27.15
CA LYS A 523 7.38 22.37 26.99
C LYS A 523 8.29 21.50 27.83
N ASP A 524 9.20 20.78 27.19
CA ASP A 524 10.12 19.91 27.91
C ASP A 524 11.30 20.69 28.54
N GLY A 525 12.18 19.97 29.24
CA GLY A 525 13.35 20.57 29.89
C GLY A 525 14.45 21.02 28.92
N GLN A 526 14.36 20.60 27.65
CA GLN A 526 15.30 20.90 26.57
C GLN A 526 14.81 22.06 25.71
N GLY A 527 13.58 22.53 25.93
CA GLY A 527 12.95 23.62 25.20
C GLY A 527 12.19 23.17 23.97
N ASN A 528 11.98 21.87 23.75
CA ASN A 528 11.05 21.40 22.74
C ASN A 528 9.64 21.76 23.17
N ILE A 529 8.85 22.28 22.23
CA ILE A 529 7.48 22.70 22.45
C ILE A 529 6.57 21.80 21.63
N LEU A 530 5.62 21.15 22.29
CA LEU A 530 4.60 20.35 21.62
C LEU A 530 3.25 21.04 21.72
N VAL A 531 2.57 21.23 20.59
CA VAL A 531 1.20 21.79 20.54
C VAL A 531 0.27 20.76 19.93
N ASN A 532 -0.73 20.30 20.68
CA ASN A 532 -1.55 19.14 20.33
C ASN A 532 -0.68 17.93 19.92
N ASN A 533 0.43 17.74 20.62
CA ASN A 533 1.43 16.73 20.34
C ASN A 533 2.19 16.89 19.00
N HIS A 534 2.07 18.02 18.30
CA HIS A 534 2.94 18.37 17.16
C HIS A 534 4.19 19.07 17.64
N LEU A 535 5.34 18.72 17.08
CA LEU A 535 6.59 19.42 17.38
C LEU A 535 6.59 20.79 16.70
N LEU A 536 6.59 21.84 17.52
CA LEU A 536 6.62 23.21 17.04
C LEU A 536 8.08 23.61 16.71
N LYS A 537 8.38 23.73 15.42
CA LYS A 537 9.70 24.15 14.90
C LYS A 537 9.77 25.63 14.65
#